data_AF-A0A849QN23-F1
#
_entry.id   AF-A0A849QN23-F1
#
_cell.length_a   1.000
_cell.length_b   1.000
_cell.length_c   1.000
_cell.angle_alpha   90.00
_cell.angle_beta   90.00
_cell.angle_gamma   90.00
#
_symmetry.space_group_name_H-M   'P 1'
#
loop_
_entity.id
_entity.type
_entity.pdbx_description
1 polymer ?
#
loop_
_entity_poly.entity_id
_entity_poly.type
_entity_poly.pdbx_seq_one_letter_code
_entity_poly.pdbx_strand_id
1 'polypeptide(L)'
;MKNSTALSVVLLFALLVTAISGCVVGADDASLENIVWIGTPPAESKDIGKKIIQQVIPYAGTEYENITISASKENDKLRLHVSGVSANTMHPDLYDFTYNYDKNELIRVSYLLEAIPESVRGEAIGIAMQNEQIRDALSAGMGGTPSVKRILPETAEKFYEPKTLLSVTWKDSSLSALVDVDTGQVVEVWSEN
;
A
#
# COMPACT_ATOMS: atom_id res chain seq x y z
N MET A 1 -17.36 -68.73 3.58
CA MET A 1 -17.78 -68.84 2.17
C MET A 1 -19.17 -68.23 2.03
N LYS A 2 -19.31 -67.20 1.16
CA LYS A 2 -20.54 -66.70 0.49
C LYS A 2 -21.76 -66.35 1.38
N ASN A 3 -22.54 -65.28 1.18
CA ASN A 3 -22.58 -64.19 0.23
C ASN A 3 -23.55 -63.13 0.80
N SER A 4 -23.33 -61.90 0.38
CA SER A 4 -24.20 -60.72 0.42
C SER A 4 -25.70 -60.99 0.26
N THR A 5 -26.52 -60.30 1.05
CA THR A 5 -27.78 -59.71 0.56
C THR A 5 -27.81 -58.24 0.96
N ALA A 6 -27.87 -57.40 -0.07
CA ALA A 6 -27.90 -55.96 0.00
C ALA A 6 -29.24 -55.48 0.59
N LEU A 7 -29.19 -54.50 1.49
CA LEU A 7 -30.33 -53.63 1.75
C LEU A 7 -29.97 -52.22 1.30
N SER A 8 -30.62 -51.83 0.22
CA SER A 8 -30.63 -50.50 -0.38
C SER A 8 -31.22 -49.49 0.61
N VAL A 9 -30.42 -48.51 1.04
CA VAL A 9 -30.91 -47.34 1.79
C VAL A 9 -30.55 -46.09 1.00
N VAL A 10 -31.50 -45.72 0.16
CA VAL A 10 -31.89 -44.38 -0.30
C VAL A 10 -30.91 -43.26 0.05
N LEU A 11 -30.13 -42.86 -0.95
CA LEU A 11 -29.41 -41.59 -0.99
C LEU A 11 -30.43 -40.46 -1.23
N LEU A 12 -30.77 -39.70 -0.18
CA LEU A 12 -31.64 -38.51 -0.33
C LEU A 12 -30.78 -37.25 -0.37
N PHE A 13 -30.90 -36.52 -1.48
CA PHE A 13 -30.28 -35.23 -1.76
C PHE A 13 -30.67 -34.14 -0.75
N ALA A 14 -29.68 -33.37 -0.29
CA ALA A 14 -29.85 -31.96 0.05
C ALA A 14 -28.50 -31.24 -0.12
N LEU A 15 -28.14 -30.96 -1.38
CA LEU A 15 -27.15 -29.95 -1.73
C LEU A 15 -27.76 -28.58 -1.39
N LEU A 16 -27.53 -28.12 -0.16
CA LEU A 16 -27.83 -26.74 0.21
C LEU A 16 -26.68 -25.86 -0.29
N VAL A 17 -26.72 -25.54 -1.59
CA VAL A 17 -25.94 -24.43 -2.13
C VAL A 17 -26.65 -23.16 -1.69
N THR A 18 -26.31 -22.65 -0.50
CA THR A 18 -26.60 -21.27 -0.18
C THR A 18 -25.70 -20.43 -1.08
N ALA A 19 -26.28 -19.97 -2.19
CA ALA A 19 -25.78 -18.79 -2.87
C ALA A 19 -25.75 -17.69 -1.81
N ILE A 20 -24.57 -17.43 -1.26
CA ILE A 20 -24.30 -16.18 -0.60
C ILE A 20 -24.42 -15.19 -1.75
N SER A 21 -25.60 -14.60 -1.88
CA SER A 21 -25.77 -13.31 -2.52
C SER A 21 -24.90 -12.37 -1.70
N GLY A 22 -23.61 -12.35 -2.03
CA GLY A 22 -22.76 -11.25 -1.67
C GLY A 22 -23.42 -10.07 -2.32
N CYS A 23 -24.09 -9.26 -1.50
CA CYS A 23 -24.40 -7.90 -1.88
C CYS A 23 -23.11 -7.36 -2.47
N VAL A 24 -23.14 -7.08 -3.79
CA VAL A 24 -22.24 -6.10 -4.35
C VAL A 24 -22.58 -4.85 -3.58
N VAL A 25 -21.82 -4.58 -2.52
CA VAL A 25 -21.81 -3.29 -1.88
C VAL A 25 -21.36 -2.38 -3.00
N GLY A 26 -22.32 -1.64 -3.54
CA GLY A 26 -22.06 -0.65 -4.57
C GLY A 26 -20.92 0.21 -4.06
N ALA A 27 -19.82 0.22 -4.80
CA ALA A 27 -18.77 1.22 -4.66
C ALA A 27 -19.29 2.54 -5.24
N ASP A 28 -20.41 3.02 -4.71
CA ASP A 28 -21.00 4.30 -5.07
C ASP A 28 -20.75 5.25 -3.89
N ASP A 29 -19.96 6.27 -4.19
CA ASP A 29 -19.46 7.35 -3.34
C ASP A 29 -18.31 7.01 -2.38
N ALA A 30 -17.18 6.55 -2.96
CA ALA A 30 -15.90 6.99 -2.42
C ALA A 30 -15.87 8.53 -2.44
N SER A 31 -15.93 9.16 -1.27
CA SER A 31 -16.20 10.60 -1.13
C SER A 31 -15.14 11.45 -1.83
N LEU A 32 -15.49 11.99 -3.00
CA LEU A 32 -14.65 12.92 -3.76
C LEU A 32 -14.45 14.26 -3.03
N GLU A 33 -15.14 14.49 -1.91
CA GLU A 33 -15.10 15.73 -1.13
C GLU A 33 -13.70 16.09 -0.64
N ASN A 34 -12.83 15.09 -0.44
CA ASN A 34 -11.47 15.30 0.02
C ASN A 34 -10.49 15.58 -1.13
N ILE A 35 -10.94 15.56 -2.39
CA ILE A 35 -10.07 15.83 -3.55
C ILE A 35 -9.99 17.34 -3.83
N VAL A 36 -8.76 17.85 -3.87
CA VAL A 36 -8.44 19.22 -4.25
C VAL A 36 -7.59 19.23 -5.51
N TRP A 37 -8.10 19.82 -6.60
CA TRP A 37 -7.31 20.01 -7.81
C TRP A 37 -6.48 21.30 -7.73
N ILE A 38 -5.20 21.20 -8.06
CA ILE A 38 -4.29 22.34 -8.22
C ILE A 38 -4.23 22.72 -9.69
N GLY A 39 -4.60 23.97 -9.98
CA GLY A 39 -4.72 24.49 -11.34
C GLY A 39 -6.04 24.09 -12.00
N THR A 40 -6.07 24.13 -13.33
CA THR A 40 -7.27 23.78 -14.09
C THR A 40 -7.40 22.26 -14.20
N PRO A 41 -8.45 21.65 -13.61
CA PRO A 41 -8.66 20.21 -13.73
C PRO A 41 -8.99 19.81 -15.18
N PRO A 42 -8.65 18.58 -15.60
CA PRO A 42 -9.10 18.03 -16.88
C PRO A 42 -10.63 17.84 -16.89
N ALA A 43 -11.21 17.72 -18.08
CA ALA A 43 -12.66 17.54 -18.23
C ALA A 43 -13.17 16.27 -17.53
N GLU A 44 -12.34 15.22 -17.52
CA GLU A 44 -12.59 13.89 -16.94
C GLU A 44 -12.21 13.82 -15.46
N SER A 45 -11.95 14.96 -14.80
CA SER A 45 -11.44 15.04 -13.42
C SER A 45 -12.27 14.26 -12.39
N LYS A 46 -13.59 14.17 -12.55
CA LYS A 46 -14.45 13.38 -11.65
C LYS A 46 -14.14 11.88 -11.74
N ASP A 47 -14.00 11.36 -12.95
CA ASP A 47 -13.73 9.94 -13.19
C ASP A 47 -12.29 9.58 -12.82
N ILE A 48 -11.35 10.46 -13.15
CA ILE A 48 -9.95 10.33 -12.71
C ILE A 48 -9.88 10.32 -11.18
N GLY A 49 -10.60 11.22 -10.50
CA GLY A 49 -10.66 11.30 -9.04
C GLY A 49 -11.14 10.00 -8.41
N LYS A 50 -12.20 9.38 -8.94
CA LYS A 50 -12.69 8.08 -8.48
C LYS A 50 -11.64 6.98 -8.61
N LYS A 51 -10.95 6.92 -9.76
CA LYS A 51 -9.86 5.94 -9.99
C LYS A 51 -8.67 6.16 -9.06
N ILE A 52 -8.35 7.42 -8.74
CA ILE A 52 -7.29 7.75 -7.78
C ILE A 52 -7.66 7.25 -6.39
N ILE A 53 -8.87 7.51 -5.89
CA ILE A 53 -9.28 7.05 -4.55
C ILE A 53 -9.20 5.53 -4.42
N GLN A 54 -9.48 4.79 -5.50
CA GLN A 54 -9.36 3.34 -5.50
C GLN A 54 -7.91 2.84 -5.43
N GLN A 55 -6.92 3.66 -5.79
CA GLN A 55 -5.51 3.28 -5.88
C GLN A 55 -4.64 3.91 -4.80
N VAL A 56 -5.06 5.00 -4.17
CA VAL A 56 -4.37 5.59 -3.02
C VAL A 56 -4.96 5.01 -1.74
N ILE A 57 -4.10 4.45 -0.90
CA ILE A 57 -4.53 3.72 0.30
C ILE A 57 -3.77 4.33 1.46
N PRO A 58 -4.39 5.01 2.43
CA PRO A 58 -3.68 5.54 3.60
C PRO A 58 -3.09 4.40 4.45
N TYR A 59 -2.17 4.71 5.38
CA TYR A 59 -1.67 3.72 6.33
C TYR A 59 -2.82 3.19 7.21
N ALA A 60 -2.71 1.94 7.69
CA ALA A 60 -3.78 1.35 8.50
C ALA A 60 -4.05 2.19 9.75
N GLY A 61 -5.33 2.52 9.99
CA GLY A 61 -5.72 3.40 11.10
C GLY A 61 -5.45 4.89 10.84
N THR A 62 -5.09 5.29 9.62
CA THR A 62 -5.06 6.69 9.19
C THR A 62 -6.05 6.96 8.06
N GLU A 63 -6.44 8.22 7.92
CA GLU A 63 -7.28 8.70 6.82
C GLU A 63 -6.64 9.95 6.22
N TYR A 64 -6.82 10.13 4.91
CA TYR A 64 -6.43 11.38 4.27
C TYR A 64 -7.46 12.47 4.56
N GLU A 65 -7.00 13.56 5.17
CA GLU A 65 -7.78 14.79 5.32
C GLU A 65 -8.05 15.42 3.95
N ASN A 66 -7.01 15.44 3.10
CA ASN A 66 -7.10 15.92 1.74
C ASN A 66 -6.20 15.11 0.80
N ILE A 67 -6.67 14.97 -0.43
CA ILE A 67 -5.95 14.41 -1.57
C ILE A 67 -5.80 15.54 -2.58
N THR A 68 -4.59 16.06 -2.70
CA THR A 68 -4.28 17.12 -3.63
C THR A 68 -3.79 16.52 -4.94
N ILE A 69 -4.36 16.94 -6.08
CA ILE A 69 -4.01 16.45 -7.42
C ILE A 69 -3.56 17.62 -8.28
N SER A 70 -2.38 17.51 -8.87
CA SER A 70 -1.96 18.41 -9.95
C SER A 70 -1.79 17.62 -11.25
N ALA A 71 -2.12 18.27 -12.37
CA ALA A 71 -2.12 17.64 -13.68
C ALA A 71 -1.16 18.36 -14.62
N SER A 72 -0.38 17.60 -15.39
CA SER A 72 0.46 18.13 -16.45
C SER A 72 0.34 17.25 -17.70
N LYS A 73 0.55 17.84 -18.87
CA LYS A 73 0.61 17.10 -20.13
C LYS A 73 2.08 16.90 -20.52
N GLU A 74 2.45 15.66 -20.75
CA GLU A 74 3.79 15.29 -21.19
C GLU A 74 3.67 14.16 -22.23
N ASN A 75 4.23 14.35 -23.43
CA ASN A 75 4.23 13.33 -24.50
C ASN A 75 2.83 12.74 -24.78
N ASP A 76 1.83 13.60 -24.95
CA ASP A 76 0.40 13.26 -25.18
C ASP A 76 -0.28 12.44 -24.06
N LYS A 77 0.39 12.24 -22.93
CA LYS A 77 -0.17 11.59 -21.75
C LYS A 77 -0.46 12.61 -20.66
N LEU A 78 -1.54 12.38 -19.92
CA LEU A 78 -1.81 13.15 -18.71
C LEU A 78 -1.01 12.54 -17.55
N ARG A 79 -0.08 13.31 -17.01
CA ARG A 79 0.62 13.00 -15.76
C ARG A 79 -0.13 13.63 -14.61
N LEU A 80 -0.23 12.89 -13.51
CA LEU A 80 -0.93 13.31 -12.32
C LEU A 80 0.00 13.12 -11.13
N HIS A 81 0.28 14.21 -10.42
CA HIS A 81 0.99 14.15 -9.15
C HIS A 81 -0.03 14.28 -8.03
N VAL A 82 -0.09 13.28 -7.16
CA VAL A 82 -1.09 13.15 -6.11
C VAL A 82 -0.39 13.17 -4.75
N SER A 83 -0.91 13.97 -3.82
CA SER A 83 -0.42 14.06 -2.44
C SER A 83 -1.57 13.81 -1.47
N GLY A 84 -1.45 12.75 -0.66
CA GLY A 84 -2.37 12.43 0.43
C GLY A 84 -1.80 12.90 1.76
N VAL A 85 -2.49 13.82 2.43
CA VAL A 85 -2.09 14.38 3.73
C VAL A 85 -2.99 13.82 4.82
N SER A 86 -2.39 13.41 5.95
CA SER A 86 -3.12 12.93 7.13
C SER A 86 -2.78 13.78 8.36
N ALA A 87 -3.76 14.00 9.25
CA ALA A 87 -3.67 14.90 10.41
C ALA A 87 -2.47 14.67 11.33
N ASN A 88 -2.09 13.40 11.51
CA ASN A 88 -1.17 12.93 12.54
C ASN A 88 0.12 12.33 11.95
N THR A 89 0.52 12.79 10.77
CA THR A 89 1.70 12.30 10.08
C THR A 89 2.59 13.46 9.65
N MET A 90 3.91 13.31 9.84
CA MET A 90 4.88 14.37 9.54
C MET A 90 5.04 14.63 8.02
N HIS A 91 4.81 13.61 7.21
CA HIS A 91 5.04 13.64 5.77
C HIS A 91 3.78 13.15 5.02
N PRO A 92 3.52 13.66 3.81
CA PRO A 92 2.44 13.15 2.98
C PRO A 92 2.83 11.84 2.31
N ASP A 93 1.82 11.14 1.79
CA ASP A 93 2.01 10.11 0.77
C ASP A 93 1.97 10.76 -0.60
N LEU A 94 2.95 10.46 -1.45
CA LEU A 94 3.05 10.94 -2.81
C LEU A 94 2.88 9.80 -3.80
N TYR A 95 2.15 10.05 -4.86
CA TYR A 95 1.93 9.12 -5.95
C TYR A 95 2.05 9.83 -7.29
N ASP A 96 2.69 9.19 -8.26
CA ASP A 96 2.64 9.61 -9.65
C ASP A 96 1.78 8.64 -10.45
N PHE A 97 0.84 9.20 -11.22
CA PHE A 97 0.02 8.43 -12.14
C PHE A 97 0.17 8.94 -13.57
N THR A 98 -0.14 8.05 -14.49
CA THR A 98 -0.41 8.38 -15.89
C THR A 98 -1.79 7.94 -16.26
N TYR A 99 -2.54 8.83 -16.92
CA TYR A 99 -3.86 8.52 -17.42
C TYR A 99 -3.83 8.38 -18.94
N ASN A 100 -4.33 7.23 -19.42
CA ASN A 100 -4.51 6.93 -20.83
C ASN A 100 -5.97 7.15 -21.22
N TYR A 101 -6.22 8.18 -22.04
CA TYR A 101 -7.57 8.52 -22.50
C TYR A 101 -8.20 7.43 -23.36
N ASP A 102 -7.45 6.84 -24.30
CA ASP A 102 -7.96 5.84 -25.24
C ASP A 102 -8.45 4.57 -24.53
N LYS A 103 -7.75 4.18 -23.45
CA LYS A 103 -8.07 2.98 -22.66
C LYS A 103 -8.91 3.27 -21.42
N ASN A 104 -9.15 4.54 -21.09
CA ASN A 104 -9.76 4.95 -19.82
C ASN A 104 -9.06 4.30 -18.60
N GLU A 105 -7.73 4.31 -18.61
CA GLU A 105 -6.89 3.57 -17.67
C GLU A 105 -5.99 4.53 -16.87
N LEU A 106 -5.98 4.36 -15.54
CA LEU A 106 -5.10 5.08 -14.63
C LEU A 106 -4.02 4.12 -14.14
N ILE A 107 -2.76 4.43 -14.44
CA ILE A 107 -1.60 3.60 -14.12
C ILE A 107 -0.75 4.34 -13.08
N ARG A 108 -0.55 3.73 -11.91
CA ARG A 108 0.44 4.19 -10.92
C ARG A 108 1.85 3.93 -11.45
N VAL A 109 2.63 4.98 -11.61
CA VAL A 109 4.01 4.93 -12.12
C VAL A 109 5.00 4.83 -10.98
N SER A 110 4.77 5.58 -9.90
CA SER A 110 5.66 5.63 -8.75
C SER A 110 4.84 5.91 -7.47
N TYR A 111 5.48 5.72 -6.32
CA TYR A 111 5.00 6.21 -5.05
C TYR A 111 6.16 6.52 -4.09
N LEU A 112 5.88 7.38 -3.12
CA LEU A 112 6.67 7.62 -1.91
C LEU A 112 5.69 7.74 -0.75
N LEU A 113 5.64 6.72 0.11
CA LEU A 113 4.60 6.61 1.14
C LEU A 113 5.21 6.84 2.53
N GLU A 114 5.06 8.04 3.07
CA GLU A 114 5.67 8.48 4.33
C GLU A 114 4.66 8.95 5.38
N ALA A 115 3.36 8.99 5.05
CA ALA A 115 2.24 9.29 5.93
C ALA A 115 1.96 8.12 6.90
N ILE A 116 2.91 7.91 7.81
CA ILE A 116 2.92 6.85 8.81
C ILE A 116 2.90 7.52 10.20
N PRO A 117 2.05 7.08 11.15
CA PRO A 117 2.04 7.60 12.51
C PRO A 117 3.42 7.53 13.18
N GLU A 118 3.76 8.52 14.00
CA GLU A 118 5.08 8.59 14.63
C GLU A 118 5.38 7.37 15.53
N SER A 119 4.37 6.85 16.23
CA SER A 119 4.52 5.65 17.06
C SER A 119 4.97 4.44 16.23
N VAL A 120 4.34 4.22 15.08
CA VAL A 120 4.66 3.13 14.16
C VAL A 120 6.03 3.34 13.53
N ARG A 121 6.40 4.59 13.19
CA ARG A 121 7.76 4.92 12.71
C ARG A 121 8.81 4.54 13.75
N GLY A 122 8.59 4.94 15.01
CA GLY A 122 9.49 4.62 16.12
C GLY A 122 9.61 3.12 16.36
N GLU A 123 8.50 2.39 16.28
CA GLU A 123 8.48 0.93 16.40
C GLU A 123 9.29 0.25 15.28
N ALA A 124 9.07 0.64 14.02
CA ALA A 124 9.81 0.09 12.89
C ALA A 124 11.32 0.34 12.99
N ILE A 125 11.71 1.55 13.41
CA ILE A 125 13.12 1.90 13.67
C ILE A 125 13.67 1.02 14.80
N GLY A 126 12.93 0.87 15.89
CA GLY A 126 13.31 0.05 17.03
C GLY A 126 13.52 -1.43 16.66
N ILE A 127 12.63 -2.00 15.84
CA ILE A 127 12.78 -3.35 15.30
C ILE A 127 14.01 -3.45 14.40
N ALA A 128 14.19 -2.51 13.48
CA ALA A 128 15.35 -2.48 12.59
C ALA A 128 16.68 -2.41 13.37
N MET A 129 16.74 -1.64 14.45
CA MET A 129 17.93 -1.51 15.31
C MET A 129 18.24 -2.75 16.17
N GLN A 130 17.30 -3.70 16.30
CA GLN A 130 17.57 -4.98 16.96
C GLN A 130 18.37 -5.94 16.07
N ASN A 131 18.41 -5.70 14.76
CA ASN A 131 19.25 -6.47 13.85
C ASN A 131 20.73 -6.13 14.06
N GLU A 132 21.56 -7.16 14.23
CA GLU A 132 22.97 -6.98 14.57
C GLU A 132 23.76 -6.24 13.48
N GLN A 133 23.52 -6.57 12.20
CA GLN A 133 24.18 -5.90 11.07
C GLN A 133 23.86 -4.41 11.05
N ILE A 134 22.59 -4.04 11.28
CA ILE A 134 22.18 -2.63 11.36
C ILE A 134 22.83 -1.94 12.55
N ARG A 135 22.73 -2.55 13.74
CA ARG A 135 23.29 -2.01 14.98
C ARG A 135 24.79 -1.75 14.88
N ASP A 136 25.52 -2.71 14.33
CA ASP A 136 26.98 -2.65 14.25
C ASP A 136 27.42 -1.59 13.23
N ALA A 137 26.75 -1.52 12.06
CA ALA A 137 27.01 -0.50 11.05
C ALA A 137 26.78 0.93 11.58
N LEU A 138 25.68 1.16 12.31
CA LEU A 138 25.36 2.47 12.85
C LEU A 138 26.26 2.87 14.03
N SER A 139 26.69 1.90 14.85
CA SER A 139 27.60 2.14 15.97
C SER A 139 28.99 2.60 15.55
N ALA A 140 29.39 2.33 14.30
CA ALA A 140 30.65 2.79 13.71
C ALA A 140 30.66 4.30 13.34
N GLY A 141 29.65 5.06 13.76
CA GLY A 141 29.60 6.53 13.58
C GLY A 141 28.92 6.98 12.29
N MET A 142 28.23 6.08 11.59
CA MET A 142 27.46 6.40 10.37
C MET A 142 25.99 6.78 10.66
N GLY A 143 25.66 7.14 11.90
CA GLY A 143 24.27 7.36 12.34
C GLY A 143 23.66 8.67 11.85
N GLY A 144 22.82 8.60 10.81
CA GLY A 144 21.89 9.66 10.41
C GLY A 144 20.48 9.50 11.01
N THR A 145 19.60 10.47 10.77
CA THR A 145 18.17 10.30 11.10
C THR A 145 17.53 9.35 10.09
N PRO A 146 16.94 8.21 10.52
CA PRO A 146 16.32 7.28 9.59
C PRO A 146 15.07 7.88 8.96
N SER A 147 14.85 7.54 7.70
CA SER A 147 13.55 7.72 7.04
C SER A 147 12.78 6.41 7.06
N VAL A 148 11.47 6.48 7.22
CA VAL A 148 10.58 5.31 7.19
C VAL A 148 9.58 5.49 6.08
N LYS A 149 9.47 4.48 5.21
CA LYS A 149 8.59 4.46 4.05
C LYS A 149 7.76 3.19 4.04
N ARG A 150 6.51 3.28 3.62
CA ARG A 150 5.66 2.12 3.42
C ARG A 150 5.93 1.47 2.06
N ILE A 151 6.00 0.14 2.07
CA ILE A 151 6.08 -0.71 0.88
C ILE A 151 4.72 -1.39 0.71
N LEU A 152 4.12 -1.20 -0.47
CA LEU A 152 2.81 -1.78 -0.78
C LEU A 152 2.90 -3.30 -0.99
N PRO A 153 1.82 -4.06 -0.73
CA PRO A 153 1.76 -5.52 -0.87
C PRO A 153 2.34 -6.07 -2.18
N GLU A 154 1.99 -5.48 -3.32
CA GLU A 154 2.45 -5.92 -4.64
C GLU A 154 3.94 -5.68 -4.88
N THR A 155 4.56 -4.77 -4.11
CA THR A 155 6.02 -4.57 -4.14
C THR A 155 6.71 -5.46 -3.13
N ALA A 156 6.11 -5.66 -1.95
CA ALA A 156 6.60 -6.52 -0.88
C ALA A 156 6.67 -8.00 -1.28
N GLU A 157 5.75 -8.47 -2.12
CA GLU A 157 5.69 -9.86 -2.62
C GLU A 157 7.01 -10.35 -3.26
N LYS A 158 7.85 -9.43 -3.77
CA LYS A 158 9.15 -9.77 -4.35
C LYS A 158 10.21 -10.16 -3.32
N PHE A 159 10.01 -9.79 -2.05
CA PHE A 159 11.00 -9.93 -0.99
C PHE A 159 10.49 -10.79 0.18
N TYR A 160 9.17 -10.85 0.39
CA TYR A 160 8.56 -11.54 1.53
C TYR A 160 7.11 -11.97 1.20
N GLU A 161 6.13 -11.48 1.95
CA GLU A 161 4.71 -11.77 1.77
C GLU A 161 3.99 -10.56 1.15
N PRO A 162 2.86 -10.78 0.43
CA PRO A 162 2.06 -9.70 -0.16
C PRO A 162 1.27 -8.95 0.91
N LYS A 163 1.97 -8.21 1.77
CA LYS A 163 1.43 -7.36 2.81
C LYS A 163 2.19 -6.04 2.92
N THR A 164 1.64 -5.12 3.70
CA THR A 164 2.30 -3.84 3.94
C THR A 164 3.53 -4.04 4.82
N LEU A 165 4.68 -3.61 4.34
CA LEU A 165 5.95 -3.62 5.10
C LEU A 165 6.48 -2.19 5.22
N LEU A 166 7.42 -1.97 6.15
CA LEU A 166 8.07 -0.67 6.31
C LEU A 166 9.56 -0.77 5.95
N SER A 167 10.01 0.09 5.06
CA SER A 167 11.42 0.28 4.77
C SER A 167 11.97 1.38 5.69
N VAL A 168 12.99 1.05 6.46
CA VAL A 168 13.74 1.98 7.31
C VAL A 168 15.11 2.22 6.68
N THR A 169 15.44 3.46 6.34
CA THR A 169 16.67 3.80 5.62
C THR A 169 17.46 4.87 6.35
N TRP A 170 18.72 4.57 6.63
CA TRP A 170 19.76 5.51 7.06
C TRP A 170 20.59 5.91 5.85
N LYS A 171 20.20 7.03 5.23
CA LYS A 171 20.79 7.50 3.98
C LYS A 171 22.30 7.71 4.07
N ASP A 172 22.77 8.28 5.19
CA ASP A 172 24.19 8.62 5.39
C ASP A 172 25.08 7.38 5.54
N SER A 173 24.49 6.22 5.84
CA SER A 173 25.19 4.93 5.95
C SER A 173 24.93 4.01 4.75
N SER A 174 24.21 4.48 3.72
CA SER A 174 23.70 3.65 2.61
C SER A 174 23.07 2.33 3.09
N LEU A 175 22.34 2.39 4.20
CA LEU A 175 21.84 1.23 4.92
C LEU A 175 20.33 1.25 4.97
N SER A 176 19.69 0.14 4.63
CA SER A 176 18.23 0.00 4.69
C SER A 176 17.82 -1.35 5.25
N ALA A 177 16.71 -1.37 5.97
CA ALA A 177 16.06 -2.58 6.45
C ALA A 177 14.61 -2.61 5.97
N LEU A 178 14.14 -3.77 5.51
CA LEU A 178 12.72 -4.05 5.34
C LEU A 178 12.21 -4.68 6.64
N VAL A 179 11.16 -4.11 7.20
CA VAL A 179 10.62 -4.46 8.51
C VAL A 179 9.17 -4.90 8.37
N ASP A 180 8.87 -6.04 8.98
CA ASP A 180 7.53 -6.51 9.25
C ASP A 180 7.17 -6.15 10.69
N VAL A 181 6.42 -5.06 10.86
CA VAL A 181 6.04 -4.57 12.18
C VAL A 181 5.08 -5.54 12.88
N ASP A 182 4.19 -6.19 12.12
CA ASP A 182 3.17 -7.09 12.69
C ASP A 182 3.81 -8.29 13.40
N THR A 183 4.98 -8.73 12.94
CA THR A 183 5.73 -9.87 13.51
C THR A 183 6.97 -9.45 14.30
N GLY A 184 7.31 -8.17 14.30
CA GLY A 184 8.51 -7.65 14.95
C GLY A 184 9.82 -8.08 14.28
N GLN A 185 9.81 -8.36 12.98
CA GLN A 185 10.93 -8.96 12.26
C GLN A 185 11.59 -8.00 11.27
N VAL A 186 12.93 -8.05 11.20
CA VAL A 186 13.68 -7.57 10.02
C VAL A 186 13.68 -8.65 8.95
N VAL A 187 13.06 -8.33 7.83
CA VAL A 187 12.86 -9.23 6.69
C VAL A 187 14.13 -9.31 5.83
N GLU A 188 14.70 -8.15 5.51
CA GLU A 188 15.83 -8.04 4.58
C GLU A 188 16.66 -6.81 4.98
N VAL A 189 17.98 -6.86 4.76
CA VAL A 189 18.90 -5.74 5.00
C VAL A 189 19.71 -5.49 3.73
N TRP A 190 19.80 -4.23 3.33
CA TRP A 190 20.67 -3.78 2.24
C TRP A 190 21.69 -2.80 2.76
N SER A 191 22.95 -3.01 2.39
CA SER A 191 24.06 -2.11 2.60
C SER A 191 24.82 -1.94 1.28
N GLU A 192 25.09 -0.72 0.85
CA GLU A 192 26.07 -0.49 -0.22
C GLU A 192 27.47 -0.78 0.36
N ASN A 193 28.11 -1.86 -0.12
CA ASN A 193 29.52 -2.14 0.14
C ASN A 193 30.42 -1.32 -0.79
#